data_AF-A0A316I041-F1
#
_entry.id   AF-A0A316I041-F1
#
_cell.length_a   1.000
_cell.length_b   1.000
_cell.length_c   1.000
_cell.angle_alpha   90.00
_cell.angle_beta   90.00
_cell.angle_gamma   90.00
#
_symmetry.space_group_name_H-M   'P 1'
#
loop_
_entity.id
_entity.type
_entity.pdbx_description
1 polymer ?
#
loop_
_entity_poly.entity_id
_entity_poly.type
_entity_poly.pdbx_seq_one_letter_code
_entity_poly.pdbx_strand_id
1 'polypeptide(L)'
;MFLIRPKALTAAVVIAASLFLPGVAHATSPSVQMEVCNNQNSGSRSFELTGLNQHGVRVSSPIYSIRWRSCQLFANWWWKTGQSLEVRVRGTSLSQTDYFGIPQGTRDGSYMRWWVN
;
A
#
# COMPACT_ATOMS: atom_id res chain seq x y z
N MET A 1 4.19 -5.54 70.01
CA MET A 1 5.41 -4.97 69.39
C MET A 1 5.32 -5.23 67.89
N PHE A 2 5.29 -4.17 67.08
CA PHE A 2 5.18 -4.23 65.61
C PHE A 2 6.40 -4.92 64.97
N LEU A 3 6.21 -5.61 63.83
CA LEU A 3 6.94 -5.35 62.58
C LEU A 3 6.40 -6.20 61.41
N ILE A 4 6.04 -5.49 60.34
CA ILE A 4 5.64 -5.97 59.01
C ILE A 4 6.90 -6.30 58.19
N ARG A 5 6.86 -7.31 57.30
CA ARG A 5 7.46 -7.30 55.95
C ARG A 5 7.11 -8.57 55.14
N PRO A 6 6.35 -8.47 54.03
CA PRO A 6 6.14 -9.59 53.10
C PRO A 6 7.33 -9.73 52.15
N LYS A 7 7.79 -10.96 51.89
CA LYS A 7 8.90 -11.24 50.95
C LYS A 7 8.39 -12.03 49.75
N ALA A 8 8.16 -11.28 48.67
CA ALA A 8 8.14 -11.62 47.25
C ALA A 8 7.62 -13.00 46.81
N LEU A 9 6.41 -13.03 46.23
CA LEU A 9 6.06 -14.04 45.23
C LEU A 9 6.84 -13.73 43.94
N THR A 10 7.75 -14.63 43.58
CA THR A 10 8.38 -14.66 42.26
C THR A 10 7.36 -15.21 41.27
N ALA A 11 6.62 -14.33 40.60
CA ALA A 11 5.76 -14.72 39.48
C ALA A 11 6.65 -15.06 38.28
N ALA A 12 6.76 -16.34 37.95
CA ALA A 12 7.38 -16.80 36.72
C ALA A 12 6.54 -16.33 35.52
N VAL A 13 7.06 -15.36 34.77
CA VAL A 13 6.47 -14.94 33.50
C VAL A 13 6.76 -16.05 32.48
N VAL A 14 5.72 -16.81 32.15
CA VAL A 14 5.72 -17.70 30.99
C VAL A 14 5.67 -16.81 29.74
N ILE A 15 6.83 -16.57 29.14
CA ILE A 15 6.91 -15.97 27.80
C ILE A 15 6.42 -17.06 26.83
N ALA A 16 5.12 -17.08 26.56
CA ALA A 16 4.60 -17.82 25.43
C ALA A 16 5.17 -17.18 24.17
N ALA A 17 6.20 -17.81 23.60
CA ALA A 17 6.66 -17.53 22.26
C ALA A 17 5.52 -17.89 21.30
N SER A 18 4.66 -16.91 21.01
CA SER A 18 3.79 -16.95 19.86
C SER A 18 4.69 -16.99 18.63
N LEU A 19 4.91 -18.21 18.10
CA LEU A 19 5.47 -18.40 16.79
C LEU A 19 4.72 -17.48 15.84
N PHE A 20 5.46 -16.57 15.21
CA PHE A 20 5.03 -15.78 14.08
C PHE A 20 4.63 -16.74 12.97
N LEU A 21 3.37 -17.19 12.98
CA LEU A 21 2.69 -17.56 11.75
C LEU A 21 2.84 -16.33 10.85
N PRO A 22 3.30 -16.47 9.60
CA PRO A 22 3.27 -15.38 8.65
C PRO A 22 1.80 -15.03 8.44
N GLY A 23 1.30 -14.12 9.26
CA GLY A 23 0.03 -13.49 9.05
C GLY A 23 0.14 -12.87 7.68
N VAL A 24 -0.64 -13.39 6.74
CA VAL A 24 -1.14 -12.59 5.63
C VAL A 24 -1.39 -11.20 6.20
N ALA A 25 -0.63 -10.21 5.74
CA ALA A 25 -0.72 -8.86 6.25
C ALA A 25 -2.12 -8.35 5.92
N HIS A 26 -3.07 -8.62 6.82
CA HIS A 26 -4.41 -8.10 6.75
C HIS A 26 -4.27 -6.61 7.01
N ALA A 27 -4.39 -5.85 5.94
CA ALA A 27 -4.59 -4.43 6.06
C ALA A 27 -5.78 -4.19 6.99
N THR A 28 -5.64 -3.31 7.98
CA THR A 28 -6.74 -2.97 8.91
C THR A 28 -7.95 -2.34 8.20
N SER A 29 -7.81 -2.04 6.90
CA SER A 29 -8.84 -1.61 5.97
C SER A 29 -8.58 -2.24 4.59
N PRO A 30 -9.62 -2.64 3.82
CA PRO A 30 -9.42 -3.27 2.53
C PRO A 30 -8.59 -2.42 1.57
N SER A 31 -7.55 -3.01 0.99
CA SER A 31 -6.54 -2.31 0.19
C SER A 31 -6.02 -3.15 -0.98
N VAL A 32 -5.49 -2.48 -2.00
CA VAL A 32 -5.02 -3.11 -3.24
C VAL A 32 -3.70 -2.52 -3.69
N GLN A 33 -2.94 -3.30 -4.47
CA GLN A 33 -1.82 -2.79 -5.24
C GLN A 33 -2.26 -2.34 -6.63
N MET A 34 -1.48 -1.48 -7.25
CA MET A 34 -1.78 -0.94 -8.58
C MET A 34 -0.72 -1.35 -9.58
N GLU A 35 -1.16 -1.87 -10.72
CA GLU A 35 -0.35 -2.08 -11.90
C GLU A 35 -0.70 -1.02 -12.94
N VAL A 36 0.28 -0.21 -13.32
CA VAL A 36 0.12 0.84 -14.34
C VAL A 36 0.71 0.35 -15.64
N CYS A 37 -0.06 0.41 -16.71
CA CYS A 37 0.37 0.00 -18.05
C CYS A 37 0.47 1.21 -18.99
N ASN A 38 1.64 1.40 -19.59
CA ASN A 38 1.87 2.40 -20.63
C ASN A 38 1.59 1.76 -22.00
N ASN A 39 0.42 2.06 -22.58
CA ASN A 39 -0.01 1.44 -23.85
C ASN A 39 0.41 2.23 -25.09
N GLN A 40 1.22 3.28 -24.95
CA GLN A 40 1.69 4.02 -26.11
C GLN A 40 2.55 3.17 -27.03
N ASN A 41 2.58 3.57 -28.30
CA ASN A 41 3.39 2.92 -29.33
C ASN A 41 4.88 3.27 -29.27
N SER A 42 5.28 4.26 -28.47
CA SER A 42 6.69 4.62 -28.28
C SER A 42 6.89 5.45 -27.00
N GLY A 43 8.14 5.52 -26.52
CA GLY A 43 8.54 6.37 -25.39
C GLY A 43 8.27 5.77 -24.00
N SER A 44 9.07 6.18 -23.01
CA SER A 44 8.80 5.88 -21.60
C SER A 44 8.06 7.05 -20.97
N ARG A 45 7.10 6.77 -20.08
CA ARG A 45 6.44 7.78 -19.26
C ARG A 45 6.76 7.52 -17.80
N SER A 46 6.88 8.58 -17.02
CA SER A 46 7.12 8.48 -15.58
C SER A 46 5.80 8.64 -14.83
N PHE A 47 5.56 7.79 -13.84
CA PHE A 47 4.27 7.72 -13.14
C PHE A 47 4.48 7.81 -11.63
N GLU A 48 3.61 8.57 -10.98
CA GLU A 48 3.51 8.72 -9.54
C GLU A 48 2.05 8.51 -9.13
N LEU A 49 1.81 7.63 -8.15
CA LEU A 49 0.48 7.34 -7.62
C LEU A 49 0.34 8.02 -6.25
N THR A 50 -0.78 8.72 -6.02
CA THR A 50 -1.04 9.38 -4.74
C THR A 50 -2.47 9.10 -4.25
N GLY A 51 -2.61 8.64 -3.01
CA GLY A 51 -3.91 8.25 -2.46
C GLY A 51 -3.83 7.90 -0.98
N LEU A 52 -4.94 7.44 -0.40
CA LEU A 52 -4.96 6.95 0.98
C LEU A 52 -4.41 5.52 1.02
N ASN A 53 -3.47 5.25 1.93
CA ASN A 53 -2.99 3.90 2.20
C ASN A 53 -3.94 3.13 3.13
N GLN A 54 -3.58 1.89 3.46
CA GLN A 54 -4.36 1.02 4.35
C GLN A 54 -4.58 1.58 5.77
N HIS A 55 -3.78 2.57 6.19
CA HIS A 55 -3.90 3.25 7.47
C HIS A 55 -4.69 4.56 7.39
N GLY A 56 -5.26 4.88 6.21
CA GLY A 56 -6.00 6.13 5.98
C GLY A 56 -5.11 7.36 5.85
N VAL A 57 -3.80 7.18 5.64
CA VAL A 57 -2.84 8.28 5.46
C VAL A 57 -2.66 8.53 3.97
N ARG A 58 -2.71 9.79 3.54
CA ARG A 58 -2.41 10.15 2.16
C ARG A 58 -0.91 10.07 1.91
N VAL A 59 -0.50 9.22 0.97
CA VAL A 59 0.91 8.97 0.62
C VAL A 59 1.10 8.98 -0.89
N SER A 60 2.34 9.15 -1.34
CA SER A 60 2.74 9.10 -2.75
C SER A 60 3.77 8.01 -2.96
N SER A 61 3.65 7.27 -4.06
CA SER A 61 4.63 6.25 -4.45
C SER A 61 5.93 6.89 -4.95
N PRO A 62 7.01 6.10 -5.10
CA PRO A 62 8.13 6.47 -5.94
C PRO A 62 7.66 6.74 -7.38
N ILE A 63 8.45 7.52 -8.09
CA ILE A 63 8.26 7.75 -9.51
C ILE A 63 8.86 6.56 -10.26
N TYR A 64 8.03 5.85 -11.03
CA TYR A 64 8.49 4.77 -11.90
C TYR A 64 8.42 5.19 -13.36
N SER A 65 9.52 4.97 -14.09
CA SER A 65 9.53 5.10 -15.55
C SER A 65 9.11 3.77 -16.17
N ILE A 66 7.99 3.79 -16.91
CA ILE A 66 7.39 2.61 -17.53
C ILE A 66 7.59 2.74 -19.04
N ARG A 67 8.27 1.76 -19.63
CA ARG A 67 8.53 1.71 -21.08
C ARG A 67 7.24 1.55 -21.86
N TRP A 68 7.25 1.93 -23.14
CA TRP A 68 6.13 1.70 -24.05
C TRP A 68 5.75 0.22 -24.09
N ARG A 69 4.43 -0.06 -24.20
CA ARG A 69 3.84 -1.40 -24.18
C ARG A 69 4.29 -2.27 -23.00
N SER A 70 4.47 -1.67 -21.84
CA SER A 70 4.83 -2.39 -20.61
C SER A 70 3.99 -1.96 -19.42
N CYS A 71 3.97 -2.81 -18.40
CA CYS A 71 3.28 -2.56 -17.15
C CYS A 71 4.27 -2.60 -15.99
N GLN A 72 4.00 -1.81 -14.95
CA GLN A 72 4.74 -1.81 -13.71
C GLN A 72 3.77 -1.96 -12.54
N LEU A 73 3.99 -3.00 -11.74
CA LEU A 73 3.33 -3.15 -10.44
C LEU A 73 4.02 -2.23 -9.42
N PHE A 74 3.22 -1.41 -8.74
CA PHE A 74 3.65 -0.61 -7.60
C PHE A 74 3.66 -1.49 -6.35
N ALA A 75 4.57 -2.47 -6.35
CA ALA A 75 4.66 -3.47 -5.29
C ALA A 75 4.95 -2.83 -3.93
N ASN A 76 4.35 -3.36 -2.87
CA ASN A 76 4.43 -2.86 -1.50
C ASN A 76 3.78 -1.47 -1.28
N TRP A 77 3.08 -0.93 -2.28
CA TRP A 77 2.23 0.25 -2.14
C TRP A 77 0.77 -0.18 -2.15
N TRP A 78 0.14 -0.06 -0.99
CA TRP A 78 -1.24 -0.49 -0.76
C TRP A 78 -2.17 0.72 -0.67
N TRP A 79 -3.18 0.74 -1.52
CA TRP A 79 -4.14 1.83 -1.62
C TRP A 79 -5.50 1.38 -1.12
N LYS A 80 -6.12 2.21 -0.28
CA LYS A 80 -7.41 1.91 0.33
C LYS A 80 -8.51 1.85 -0.73
N THR A 81 -9.35 0.82 -0.65
CA THR A 81 -10.54 0.69 -1.49
C THR A 81 -11.62 1.73 -1.17
N GLY A 82 -12.57 1.91 -2.08
CA GLY A 82 -13.68 2.85 -1.95
C GLY A 82 -13.27 4.32 -2.08
N GLN A 83 -12.12 4.59 -2.68
CA GLN A 83 -11.51 5.93 -2.79
C GLN A 83 -10.95 6.15 -4.20
N SER A 84 -10.65 7.41 -4.53
CA SER A 84 -9.95 7.76 -5.77
C SER A 84 -8.44 7.83 -5.55
N LEU A 85 -7.71 7.21 -6.45
CA LEU A 85 -6.27 7.28 -6.57
C LEU A 85 -5.90 8.31 -7.64
N GLU A 86 -5.02 9.24 -7.31
CA GLU A 86 -4.44 10.17 -8.27
C GLU A 86 -3.29 9.48 -9.01
N VAL A 87 -3.32 9.52 -10.33
CA VAL A 87 -2.25 9.01 -11.20
C VAL A 87 -1.65 10.17 -11.95
N ARG A 88 -0.42 10.53 -11.60
CA ARG A 88 0.29 11.63 -12.23
C ARG A 88 1.29 11.10 -13.25
N VAL A 89 1.12 11.50 -14.49
CA VAL A 89 2.05 11.27 -15.59
C VAL A 89 3.02 12.45 -15.65
N ARG A 90 4.29 12.17 -15.37
CA ARG A 90 5.39 13.13 -15.45
C ARG A 90 6.04 13.02 -16.84
N GLY A 91 5.90 14.07 -17.65
CA GLY A 91 6.57 14.26 -18.93
C GLY A 91 7.42 15.54 -18.95
N THR A 92 8.25 15.72 -19.98
CA THR A 92 9.16 16.88 -20.11
C THR A 92 8.46 18.19 -20.50
N SER A 93 7.20 18.15 -20.94
CA SER A 93 6.46 19.37 -21.35
C SER A 93 5.05 19.50 -20.77
N LEU A 94 4.37 18.41 -20.37
CA LEU A 94 3.04 18.46 -19.73
C LEU A 94 2.94 17.38 -18.65
N SER A 95 2.65 17.79 -17.41
CA SER A 95 2.23 16.88 -16.35
C SER A 95 0.73 16.64 -16.52
N GLN A 96 0.34 15.40 -16.80
CA GLN A 96 -1.07 15.00 -16.79
C GLN A 96 -1.40 14.38 -15.44
N THR A 97 -2.59 14.65 -14.92
CA THR A 97 -3.11 14.03 -13.71
C THR A 97 -4.47 13.43 -14.01
N ASP A 98 -4.58 12.12 -13.88
CA ASP A 98 -5.82 11.37 -13.99
C ASP A 98 -6.24 10.84 -12.62
N TYR A 99 -7.53 10.50 -12.47
CA TYR A 99 -8.05 9.89 -11.25
C TYR A 99 -8.64 8.52 -11.54
N PHE A 100 -8.24 7.53 -10.77
CA PHE A 100 -8.69 6.15 -10.86
C PHE A 100 -9.49 5.79 -9.60
N GLY A 101 -10.77 5.43 -9.77
CA GLY A 101 -11.60 4.96 -8.67
C GLY A 101 -11.25 3.51 -8.30
N ILE A 102 -10.94 3.26 -7.04
CA ILE A 102 -10.76 1.91 -6.48
C ILE A 102 -12.11 1.49 -5.88
N PRO A 103 -12.86 0.55 -6.47
CA PRO A 103 -14.16 0.13 -5.94
C PRO A 103 -14.05 -0.45 -4.52
N GLN A 104 -15.02 -0.15 -3.66
CA GLN A 104 -15.04 -0.65 -2.27
C GLN A 104 -15.13 -2.19 -2.20
N GLY A 105 -15.75 -2.83 -3.20
CA GLY A 105 -15.85 -4.30 -3.29
C GLY A 105 -14.62 -4.99 -3.84
N THR A 106 -13.53 -4.26 -4.10
CA THR A 106 -12.30 -4.88 -4.61
C THR A 106 -11.70 -5.78 -3.52
N ARG A 107 -11.28 -6.99 -3.92
CA ARG A 107 -10.74 -7.99 -3.00
C ARG A 107 -9.50 -7.45 -2.29
N ASP A 108 -9.51 -7.46 -0.96
CA ASP A 108 -8.34 -7.08 -0.17
C ASP A 108 -7.12 -7.96 -0.51
N GLY A 109 -5.95 -7.34 -0.60
CA GLY A 109 -4.72 -8.03 -0.99
C GLY A 109 -4.56 -8.26 -2.49
N SER A 110 -5.51 -7.84 -3.34
CA SER A 110 -5.40 -8.00 -4.79
C SER A 110 -4.62 -6.86 -5.46
N TYR A 111 -4.44 -6.97 -6.78
CA TYR A 111 -3.99 -5.85 -7.60
C TYR A 111 -5.05 -5.43 -8.61
N MET A 112 -5.04 -4.15 -8.99
CA MET A 112 -5.85 -3.60 -10.07
C MET A 112 -4.94 -3.05 -11.16
N ARG A 113 -5.41 -3.12 -12.42
CA ARG A 113 -4.67 -2.62 -13.57
C ARG A 113 -5.30 -1.33 -14.09
N TRP A 114 -4.47 -0.32 -14.33
CA TRP A 114 -4.87 0.92 -15.00
C TRP A 114 -4.05 1.13 -16.28
N TRP A 115 -4.73 1.58 -17.34
CA TRP A 115 -4.15 1.77 -18.66
C TRP A 115 -4.02 3.25 -18.97
N VAL A 116 -2.81 3.63 -19.36
CA VAL A 116 -2.49 4.96 -19.91
C VAL A 116 -2.53 4.84 -21.42
N ASN A 117 -3.32 5.71 -22.05
CA ASN A 117 -3.31 5.89 -23.50
C ASN A 117 -2.33 6.99 -23.92
#